data_AF-A0A166PYJ4-F1
#
_entry.id   AF-A0A166PYJ4-F1
#
_cell.length_a   1.000
_cell.length_b   1.000
_cell.length_c   1.000
_cell.angle_alpha   90.00
_cell.angle_beta   90.00
_cell.angle_gamma   90.00
#
_symmetry.space_group_name_H-M   'P 1'
#
loop_
_entity.id
_entity.type
_entity.pdbx_description
1 polymer ?
#
loop_
_entity_poly.entity_id
_entity_poly.type
_entity_poly.pdbx_seq_one_letter_code
_entity_poly.pdbx_strand_id
1 'polypeptide(L)'
;MSFQDASTSQQSAPAYPIGSGVYTPAPAPSDASQTPAPGGSGPTQPQSRQAAEEARKDRTLAEFMLMLDEYEPLIPNEVTDYYLQRVGFECEDVRLKRLLSLAAQKFVSDIAADAYQHARIRTNATGGRARANQPLSGPGSSKDKTRTTLTMDDLSAALGEYGINARKPEFYM
;
A
#
# COMPACT_ATOMS: atom_id res chain seq x y z
N MET A 1 49.70 30.37 27.34
CA MET A 1 48.25 30.37 27.61
C MET A 1 47.53 30.55 26.29
N SER A 2 46.41 29.82 26.13
CA SER A 2 45.34 29.99 25.13
C SER A 2 45.27 28.96 24.00
N PHE A 3 44.08 28.32 23.98
CA PHE A 3 43.55 27.18 23.24
C PHE A 3 42.72 27.63 22.01
N GLN A 4 42.35 26.66 21.14
CA GLN A 4 41.13 26.48 20.29
C GLN A 4 40.56 27.72 19.54
N ASP A 5 40.02 27.64 18.31
CA ASP A 5 38.98 26.71 17.85
C ASP A 5 38.77 26.82 16.32
N ALA A 6 38.10 25.81 15.76
CA ALA A 6 37.65 25.72 14.38
C ALA A 6 36.30 26.42 14.19
N SER A 7 36.03 27.04 13.03
CA SER A 7 34.64 27.31 12.60
C SER A 7 34.50 27.50 11.08
N THR A 8 33.97 26.46 10.43
CA THR A 8 32.82 26.48 9.51
C THR A 8 32.54 27.75 8.70
N SER A 9 32.76 27.64 7.38
CA SER A 9 32.13 28.44 6.34
C SER A 9 30.70 27.96 6.09
N GLN A 10 29.71 28.78 6.45
CA GLN A 10 28.32 28.61 6.05
C GLN A 10 27.88 29.84 5.25
N GLN A 11 27.45 29.59 4.02
CA GLN A 11 27.08 30.57 3.01
C GLN A 11 25.56 30.73 3.00
N SER A 12 25.08 31.95 3.25
CA SER A 12 23.66 32.30 3.40
C SER A 12 23.09 32.96 2.14
N ALA A 13 21.84 32.60 1.82
CA ALA A 13 21.04 33.01 0.67
C ALA A 13 20.43 34.43 0.81
N PRO A 14 20.02 35.09 -0.30
CA PRO A 14 19.41 36.41 -0.27
C PRO A 14 17.86 36.43 -0.22
N ALA A 15 17.39 37.30 0.68
CA ALA A 15 16.21 38.19 0.72
C ALA A 15 15.03 38.06 -0.28
N TYR A 16 13.82 38.16 0.29
CA TYR A 16 12.67 38.85 -0.32
C TYR A 16 11.99 39.78 0.71
N PRO A 17 11.44 40.93 0.28
CA PRO A 17 11.07 42.03 1.16
C PRO A 17 9.66 41.95 1.77
N ILE A 18 9.55 42.58 2.95
CA ILE A 18 8.36 42.90 3.74
C ILE A 18 7.62 44.08 3.09
N GLY A 19 6.31 43.95 2.90
CA GLY A 19 5.39 45.05 2.59
C GLY A 19 4.27 45.10 3.64
N SER A 20 4.34 46.09 4.51
CA SER A 20 3.44 46.38 5.62
C SER A 20 2.07 46.89 5.17
N GLY A 21 1.00 46.40 5.80
CA GLY A 21 -0.35 46.96 5.68
C GLY A 21 -1.32 46.30 6.66
N VAL A 22 -1.39 46.85 7.87
CA VAL A 22 -2.37 46.50 8.91
C VAL A 22 -3.70 47.14 8.57
N TYR A 23 -4.80 46.37 8.56
CA TYR A 23 -6.14 46.83 8.94
C TYR A 23 -7.03 45.61 9.25
N THR A 24 -7.48 45.49 10.49
CA THR A 24 -8.66 44.72 10.95
C THR A 24 -9.87 45.67 10.88
N PRO A 25 -11.16 45.23 10.74
CA PRO A 25 -11.86 44.44 11.76
C PRO A 25 -13.04 43.52 11.31
N ALA A 26 -13.35 42.53 12.18
CA ALA A 26 -14.66 42.01 12.63
C ALA A 26 -15.80 41.55 11.66
N PRO A 27 -16.76 40.69 12.12
CA PRO A 27 -17.51 39.76 11.26
C PRO A 27 -19.04 40.02 11.05
N ALA A 28 -19.57 39.36 9.99
CA ALA A 28 -20.96 38.93 9.69
C ALA A 28 -22.02 39.98 9.22
N PRO A 29 -23.21 39.58 8.70
CA PRO A 29 -23.55 38.68 7.56
C PRO A 29 -24.62 39.29 6.61
N SER A 30 -24.75 38.88 5.33
CA SER A 30 -26.03 38.92 4.56
C SER A 30 -25.96 38.34 3.13
N ASP A 31 -26.93 37.45 2.89
CA ASP A 31 -27.68 36.95 1.71
C ASP A 31 -27.44 37.37 0.23
N ALA A 32 -27.87 36.44 -0.65
CA ALA A 32 -28.39 36.58 -2.03
C ALA A 32 -27.51 36.27 -3.29
N SER A 33 -27.70 35.04 -3.81
CA SER A 33 -27.97 34.58 -5.21
C SER A 33 -26.98 34.68 -6.42
N GLN A 34 -26.83 33.50 -7.08
CA GLN A 34 -26.58 33.16 -8.53
C GLN A 34 -25.18 33.43 -9.12
N THR A 35 -24.43 32.46 -9.68
CA THR A 35 -24.66 31.69 -10.94
C THR A 35 -23.62 30.53 -11.06
N PRO A 36 -23.86 29.44 -11.83
CA PRO A 36 -22.91 28.34 -11.98
C PRO A 36 -22.08 28.46 -13.28
N ALA A 37 -20.76 28.27 -13.20
CA ALA A 37 -19.92 28.00 -14.37
C ALA A 37 -18.82 26.96 -14.04
N PRO A 38 -18.46 26.09 -14.99
CA PRO A 38 -17.77 24.83 -14.73
C PRO A 38 -16.25 24.94 -14.85
N GLY A 39 -15.53 24.03 -14.20
CA GLY A 39 -14.13 23.73 -14.52
C GLY A 39 -13.15 23.99 -13.38
N GLY A 40 -12.77 22.91 -12.71
CA GLY A 40 -11.72 22.91 -11.70
C GLY A 40 -11.49 21.51 -11.17
N SER A 41 -10.88 20.64 -11.99
CA SER A 41 -10.42 19.31 -11.59
C SER A 41 -9.30 19.44 -10.56
N GLY A 42 -9.67 19.48 -9.28
CA GLY A 42 -8.78 19.26 -8.15
C GLY A 42 -8.46 17.76 -7.97
N PRO A 43 -7.33 17.43 -7.33
CA PRO A 43 -6.89 16.05 -7.15
C PRO A 43 -7.85 15.28 -6.25
N THR A 44 -8.41 14.17 -6.75
CA THR A 44 -9.39 13.36 -6.05
C THR A 44 -8.74 12.64 -4.87
N GLN A 45 -9.29 12.87 -3.68
CA GLN A 45 -8.87 12.38 -2.37
C GLN A 45 -8.79 10.85 -2.24
N PRO A 46 -7.89 10.32 -1.39
CA PRO A 46 -7.94 8.94 -0.88
C PRO A 46 -9.05 8.67 0.16
N GLN A 47 -9.89 9.67 0.51
CA GLN A 47 -10.91 9.57 1.56
C GLN A 47 -12.12 8.69 1.21
N SER A 48 -12.44 8.52 -0.08
CA SER A 48 -13.59 7.70 -0.50
C SER A 48 -13.40 6.21 -0.24
N ARG A 49 -12.15 5.73 -0.22
CA ARG A 49 -11.83 4.32 -0.02
C ARG A 49 -12.02 3.90 1.45
N GLN A 50 -11.59 4.76 2.37
CA GLN A 50 -11.75 4.55 3.82
C GLN A 50 -13.22 4.61 4.26
N ALA A 51 -14.00 5.58 3.75
CA ALA A 51 -15.43 5.67 4.04
C ALA A 51 -16.24 4.47 3.47
N ALA A 52 -15.86 3.97 2.29
CA ALA A 52 -16.45 2.76 1.73
C ALA A 52 -16.05 1.49 2.51
N GLU A 53 -14.83 1.44 3.05
CA GLU A 53 -14.37 0.37 3.93
C GLU A 53 -15.10 0.39 5.28
N GLU A 54 -15.38 1.57 5.85
CA GLU A 54 -16.19 1.73 7.07
C GLU A 54 -17.65 1.32 6.84
N ALA A 55 -18.29 1.80 5.75
CA ALA A 55 -19.65 1.40 5.41
C ALA A 55 -19.80 -0.11 5.11
N ARG A 56 -18.72 -0.79 4.69
CA ARG A 56 -18.68 -2.25 4.54
C ARG A 56 -18.53 -3.00 5.85
N LYS A 57 -17.95 -2.38 6.89
CA LYS A 57 -17.80 -3.00 8.23
C LYS A 57 -19.14 -3.15 8.95
N ASP A 58 -20.14 -2.35 8.58
CA ASP A 58 -21.48 -2.42 9.15
C ASP A 58 -22.35 -3.55 8.57
N ARG A 59 -21.84 -4.29 7.58
CA ARG A 59 -22.50 -5.49 7.06
C ARG A 59 -22.47 -6.59 8.12
N THR A 60 -23.65 -7.03 8.55
CA THR A 60 -23.76 -8.12 9.51
C THR A 60 -23.19 -9.42 8.92
N LEU A 61 -22.66 -10.31 9.77
CA LEU A 61 -22.18 -11.62 9.33
C LEU A 61 -23.28 -12.41 8.60
N ALA A 62 -24.53 -12.30 9.04
CA ALA A 62 -25.66 -12.97 8.41
C ALA A 62 -25.90 -12.45 6.97
N GLU A 63 -25.86 -11.14 6.77
CA GLU A 63 -25.97 -10.54 5.44
C GLU A 63 -24.78 -10.93 4.54
N PHE A 64 -23.57 -11.01 5.12
CA PHE A 64 -22.41 -11.50 4.40
C PHE A 64 -22.55 -12.97 3.98
N MET A 65 -23.03 -13.84 4.87
CA MET A 65 -23.29 -15.25 4.54
C MET A 65 -24.30 -15.42 3.42
N LEU A 66 -25.33 -14.58 3.36
CA LEU A 66 -26.31 -14.59 2.26
C LEU A 66 -25.66 -14.22 0.91
N MET A 67 -24.66 -13.34 0.91
CA MET A 67 -23.95 -12.99 -0.33
C MET A 67 -23.05 -14.11 -0.83
N LEU A 68 -22.62 -15.00 0.06
CA LEU A 68 -21.82 -16.16 -0.31
C LEU A 68 -22.63 -17.23 -1.04
N ASP A 69 -23.96 -17.17 -1.03
CA ASP A 69 -24.81 -18.09 -1.82
C ASP A 69 -24.65 -17.87 -3.34
N GLU A 70 -24.37 -16.64 -3.76
CA GLU A 70 -24.26 -16.27 -5.17
C GLU A 70 -22.80 -16.09 -5.64
N TYR A 71 -21.84 -16.10 -4.71
CA TYR A 71 -20.43 -15.88 -5.03
C TYR A 71 -19.67 -17.20 -5.23
N GLU A 72 -18.87 -17.27 -6.30
CA GLU A 72 -17.96 -18.39 -6.56
C GLU A 72 -16.49 -17.96 -6.35
N PRO A 73 -15.83 -18.40 -5.27
CA PRO A 73 -14.44 -18.04 -4.98
C PRO A 73 -13.45 -18.65 -5.98
N LEU A 74 -12.26 -18.05 -6.09
CA LEU A 74 -11.17 -18.56 -6.95
C LEU A 74 -10.73 -20.00 -6.60
N ILE A 75 -10.76 -20.35 -5.32
CA ILE A 75 -10.49 -21.71 -4.81
C ILE A 75 -11.80 -22.51 -4.94
N PRO A 76 -11.80 -23.61 -5.73
CA PRO A 76 -12.97 -24.47 -5.89
C PRO A 76 -13.37 -25.18 -4.59
N ASN A 77 -14.65 -25.55 -4.49
CA ASN A 77 -15.20 -26.20 -3.29
C ASN A 77 -14.50 -27.52 -2.96
N GLU A 78 -14.10 -28.28 -3.98
CA GLU A 78 -13.46 -29.60 -3.82
C GLU A 78 -12.11 -29.49 -3.12
N VAL A 79 -11.37 -28.40 -3.37
CA VAL A 79 -10.09 -28.12 -2.70
C VAL A 79 -10.34 -27.82 -1.23
N THR A 80 -11.36 -27.00 -0.95
CA THR A 80 -11.75 -26.67 0.43
C THR A 80 -12.23 -27.90 1.18
N ASP A 81 -13.04 -28.75 0.55
CA ASP A 81 -13.52 -30.02 1.12
C ASP A 81 -12.37 -30.96 1.47
N TYR A 82 -11.37 -31.09 0.59
CA TYR A 82 -10.18 -31.88 0.86
C TYR A 82 -9.43 -31.40 2.13
N TYR A 83 -9.23 -30.10 2.29
CA TYR A 83 -8.56 -29.56 3.47
C TYR A 83 -9.41 -29.66 4.74
N LEU A 84 -10.73 -29.51 4.63
CA LEU A 84 -11.66 -29.69 5.74
C LEU A 84 -11.65 -31.14 6.26
N GLN A 85 -11.74 -32.12 5.35
CA GLN A 85 -11.64 -33.54 5.70
C GLN A 85 -10.29 -33.88 6.33
N ARG A 86 -9.20 -33.30 5.82
CA ARG A 86 -7.84 -33.50 6.37
C ARG A 86 -7.71 -33.03 7.82
N VAL A 87 -8.44 -32.00 8.23
CA VAL A 87 -8.47 -31.53 9.63
C VAL A 87 -9.54 -32.24 10.47
N GLY A 88 -10.30 -33.17 9.89
CA GLY A 88 -11.37 -33.92 10.55
C GLY A 88 -12.67 -33.12 10.73
N PHE A 89 -12.90 -32.10 9.89
CA PHE A 89 -14.13 -31.31 9.90
C PHE A 89 -14.91 -31.54 8.61
N GLU A 90 -16.16 -31.98 8.72
CA GLU A 90 -17.06 -32.09 7.58
C GLU A 90 -18.13 -31.01 7.67
N CYS A 91 -18.37 -30.32 6.55
CA CYS A 91 -19.35 -29.26 6.48
C CYS A 91 -20.20 -29.44 5.23
N GLU A 92 -21.51 -29.46 5.39
CA GLU A 92 -22.45 -29.55 4.27
C GLU A 92 -22.86 -28.17 3.74
N ASP A 93 -22.74 -27.11 4.57
CA ASP A 93 -23.11 -25.75 4.17
C ASP A 93 -22.08 -25.18 3.18
N VAL A 94 -22.52 -24.98 1.94
CA VAL A 94 -21.71 -24.41 0.86
C VAL A 94 -21.22 -23.00 1.18
N ARG A 95 -21.98 -22.21 1.94
CA ARG A 95 -21.59 -20.85 2.32
C ARG A 95 -20.39 -20.86 3.26
N LEU A 96 -20.30 -21.84 4.16
CA LEU A 96 -19.13 -21.98 5.04
C LEU A 96 -17.88 -22.38 4.25
N LYS A 97 -18.01 -23.27 3.26
CA LYS A 97 -16.92 -23.61 2.35
C LYS A 97 -16.43 -22.38 1.58
N ARG A 98 -17.36 -21.58 1.06
CA ARG A 98 -17.05 -20.34 0.33
C ARG A 98 -16.46 -19.25 1.21
N LEU A 99 -16.94 -19.13 2.45
CA LEU A 99 -16.40 -18.22 3.46
C LEU A 99 -14.94 -18.53 3.74
N LEU A 100 -14.63 -19.80 4.02
CA LEU A 100 -13.27 -20.25 4.29
C LEU A 100 -12.35 -20.03 3.08
N SER A 101 -12.86 -20.33 1.88
CA SER A 101 -12.15 -20.11 0.62
C SER A 101 -11.81 -18.63 0.39
N LEU A 102 -12.77 -17.74 0.65
CA LEU A 102 -12.56 -16.29 0.56
C LEU A 102 -11.59 -15.77 1.62
N ALA A 103 -11.69 -16.26 2.86
CA ALA A 103 -10.77 -15.87 3.92
C ALA A 103 -9.33 -16.25 3.57
N ALA A 104 -9.11 -17.45 3.04
CA ALA A 104 -7.80 -17.91 2.57
C ALA A 104 -7.29 -17.06 1.38
N GLN A 105 -8.16 -16.75 0.41
CA GLN A 105 -7.80 -15.88 -0.72
C GLN A 105 -7.39 -14.49 -0.26
N LYS A 106 -8.17 -13.91 0.65
CA LYS A 106 -7.88 -12.60 1.24
C LYS A 106 -6.55 -12.62 2.00
N PHE A 107 -6.32 -13.66 2.81
CA PHE A 107 -5.06 -13.84 3.53
C PHE A 107 -3.85 -13.90 2.60
N VAL A 108 -3.89 -14.72 1.54
CA VAL A 108 -2.79 -14.81 0.56
C VAL A 108 -2.63 -13.49 -0.21
N SER A 109 -3.74 -12.80 -0.51
CA SER A 109 -3.71 -11.50 -1.20
C SER A 109 -3.06 -10.41 -0.36
N ASP A 110 -3.32 -10.39 0.94
CA ASP A 110 -2.70 -9.44 1.88
C ASP A 110 -1.18 -9.67 1.93
N ILE A 111 -0.72 -10.93 2.09
CA ILE A 111 0.72 -11.26 2.05
C ILE A 111 1.35 -10.90 0.71
N ALA A 112 0.69 -11.18 -0.41
CA ALA A 112 1.21 -10.87 -1.73
C ALA A 112 1.33 -9.35 -1.96
N ALA A 113 0.39 -8.56 -1.43
CA ALA A 113 0.43 -7.11 -1.50
C ALA A 113 1.62 -6.55 -0.71
N ASP A 114 1.87 -7.06 0.50
CA ASP A 114 3.01 -6.64 1.34
C ASP A 114 4.34 -7.05 0.69
N ALA A 115 4.47 -8.29 0.24
CA ALA A 115 5.66 -8.77 -0.47
C ALA A 115 5.92 -7.98 -1.77
N TYR A 116 4.87 -7.57 -2.49
CA TYR A 116 5.02 -6.70 -3.66
C TYR A 116 5.59 -5.33 -3.31
N GLN A 117 5.24 -4.76 -2.15
CA GLN A 117 5.82 -3.49 -1.69
C GLN A 117 7.31 -3.63 -1.40
N HIS A 118 7.73 -4.70 -0.71
CA HIS A 118 9.15 -5.00 -0.49
C HIS A 118 9.91 -5.17 -1.80
N ALA A 119 9.36 -5.95 -2.73
CA ALA A 119 9.96 -6.18 -4.05
C ALA A 119 10.12 -4.86 -4.83
N ARG A 120 9.09 -4.00 -4.82
CA ARG A 120 9.09 -2.72 -5.53
C ARG A 120 10.08 -1.72 -4.92
N ILE A 121 10.15 -1.63 -3.59
CA ILE A 121 11.12 -0.75 -2.91
C ILE A 121 12.54 -1.18 -3.25
N ARG A 122 12.82 -2.49 -3.23
CA ARG A 122 14.14 -3.00 -3.59
C ARG A 122 14.49 -2.73 -5.05
N THR A 123 13.61 -3.02 -6.01
CA THR A 123 13.89 -2.77 -7.43
C THR A 123 14.13 -1.28 -7.71
N ASN A 124 13.37 -0.39 -7.05
CA ASN A 124 13.53 1.06 -7.19
C ASN A 124 14.81 1.57 -6.51
N ALA A 125 15.19 1.03 -5.35
CA ALA A 125 16.41 1.39 -4.64
C ALA A 125 17.68 0.99 -5.41
N THR A 126 17.68 -0.19 -6.04
CA THR A 126 18.79 -0.65 -6.88
C THR A 126 18.87 0.14 -8.20
N GLY A 127 17.74 0.59 -8.74
CA GLY A 127 17.67 1.41 -9.95
C GLY A 127 18.13 2.87 -9.79
N GLY A 128 18.12 3.42 -8.57
CA GLY A 128 18.54 4.78 -8.27
C GLY A 128 20.05 4.96 -8.08
N ARG A 129 20.75 3.97 -7.52
CA ARG A 129 22.20 4.04 -7.26
C ARG A 129 23.07 3.78 -8.49
N ALA A 130 22.55 3.08 -9.49
CA ALA A 130 23.25 2.86 -10.76
C ALA A 130 23.36 4.12 -11.65
N ARG A 131 22.77 5.25 -11.24
CA ARG A 131 22.80 6.53 -11.97
C ARG A 131 24.05 7.37 -11.68
N ALA A 132 24.82 7.06 -10.63
CA ALA A 132 25.92 7.91 -10.21
C ALA A 132 27.30 7.50 -10.79
N ASN A 133 27.48 6.27 -11.28
CA ASN A 133 28.82 5.78 -11.63
C ASN A 133 28.91 4.82 -12.84
N GLN A 134 27.94 4.81 -13.76
CA GLN A 134 28.03 4.02 -14.99
C GLN A 134 27.63 4.84 -16.22
N PRO A 135 28.52 5.00 -17.22
CA PRO A 135 28.19 5.69 -18.45
C PRO A 135 27.24 4.81 -19.28
N LEU A 136 26.11 5.41 -19.67
CA LEU A 136 25.27 4.97 -20.78
C LEU A 136 24.80 3.50 -20.74
N SER A 137 23.78 3.22 -19.91
CA SER A 137 23.01 1.98 -20.08
C SER A 137 22.16 2.09 -21.36
N GLY A 138 22.51 1.30 -22.38
CA GLY A 138 21.91 1.35 -23.72
C GLY A 138 20.40 1.10 -23.78
N PRO A 139 19.79 1.28 -24.97
CA PRO A 139 18.32 1.40 -25.19
C PRO A 139 17.45 0.18 -24.82
N GLY A 140 18.00 -0.88 -24.20
CA GLY A 140 17.25 -2.02 -23.66
C GLY A 140 17.03 -2.01 -22.15
N SER A 141 17.80 -1.21 -21.38
CA SER A 141 17.86 -1.34 -19.92
C SER A 141 16.68 -0.76 -19.13
N SER A 142 15.74 -0.09 -19.80
CA SER A 142 14.56 0.49 -19.14
C SER A 142 13.40 -0.48 -19.03
N LYS A 143 13.34 -1.52 -19.88
CA LYS A 143 12.21 -2.45 -19.92
C LYS A 143 12.27 -3.51 -18.82
N ASP A 144 13.46 -3.88 -18.37
CA ASP A 144 13.63 -4.83 -17.26
C ASP A 144 13.40 -4.18 -15.88
N LYS A 145 13.60 -2.86 -15.78
CA LYS A 145 13.43 -2.09 -14.54
C LYS A 145 11.96 -1.96 -14.11
N THR A 146 11.00 -2.18 -15.01
CA THR A 146 9.56 -2.18 -14.69
C THR A 146 9.05 -3.55 -14.26
N ARG A 147 9.84 -4.62 -14.41
CA ARG A 147 9.42 -5.98 -14.07
C ARG A 147 9.80 -6.32 -12.64
N THR A 148 8.92 -6.02 -11.71
CA THR A 148 9.03 -6.48 -10.32
C THR A 148 8.98 -8.01 -10.28
N THR A 149 9.96 -8.63 -9.62
CA THR A 149 10.02 -10.09 -9.40
C THR A 149 9.89 -10.37 -7.92
N LEU A 150 9.04 -11.33 -7.55
CA LEU A 150 8.90 -11.82 -6.17
C LEU A 150 10.09 -12.73 -5.84
N THR A 151 10.85 -12.36 -4.82
CA THR A 151 12.01 -13.15 -4.35
C THR A 151 11.81 -13.62 -2.92
N MET A 152 12.68 -14.52 -2.45
CA MET A 152 12.64 -15.00 -1.08
C MET A 152 12.84 -13.87 -0.06
N ASP A 153 13.69 -12.89 -0.33
CA ASP A 153 13.93 -11.78 0.61
C ASP A 153 12.67 -10.95 0.87
N ASP A 154 11.87 -10.71 -0.18
CA ASP A 154 10.61 -9.94 -0.05
C ASP A 154 9.57 -10.72 0.73
N LEU A 155 9.46 -12.02 0.41
CA LEU A 155 8.49 -12.90 1.03
C LEU A 155 8.84 -13.15 2.50
N SER A 156 10.12 -13.37 2.82
CA SER A 156 10.60 -13.56 4.19
C SER A 156 10.43 -12.31 5.04
N ALA A 157 10.62 -11.11 4.45
CA ALA A 157 10.33 -9.85 5.13
C ALA A 157 8.83 -9.72 5.46
N ALA A 158 7.96 -9.90 4.45
CA ALA A 158 6.51 -9.82 4.64
C ALA A 158 6.02 -10.85 5.68
N LEU A 159 6.42 -12.11 5.55
CA LEU A 159 6.05 -13.18 6.49
C LEU A 159 6.55 -12.92 7.92
N GLY A 160 7.69 -12.24 8.07
CA GLY A 160 8.22 -11.84 9.38
C GLY A 160 7.28 -10.91 10.14
N GLU A 161 6.53 -10.05 9.45
CA GLU A 161 5.53 -9.16 10.06
C GLU A 161 4.31 -9.95 10.60
N TYR A 162 3.99 -11.07 9.97
CA TYR A 162 2.97 -12.02 10.41
C TYR A 162 3.48 -13.03 11.45
N GLY A 163 4.73 -12.93 11.90
CA GLY A 163 5.35 -13.84 12.87
C GLY A 163 5.81 -15.19 12.29
N ILE A 164 5.88 -15.32 10.96
CA ILE A 164 6.28 -16.55 10.27
C ILE A 164 7.76 -16.45 9.90
N ASN A 165 8.58 -17.39 10.42
CA ASN A 165 10.02 -17.40 10.17
C ASN A 165 10.38 -18.25 8.93
N ALA A 166 10.40 -17.62 7.75
CA ALA A 166 10.82 -18.26 6.51
C ALA A 166 12.32 -18.01 6.22
N ARG A 167 13.22 -18.69 6.94
CA ARG A 167 14.67 -18.64 6.67
C ARG A 167 15.07 -19.71 5.67
N LYS A 168 15.46 -19.29 4.48
CA LYS A 168 16.12 -20.17 3.51
C LYS A 168 17.62 -19.84 3.48
N PRO A 169 18.52 -20.77 3.85
CA PRO A 169 19.96 -20.55 3.69
C PRO A 169 20.28 -20.46 2.20
N GLU A 170 21.19 -19.55 1.83
CA GLU A 170 21.62 -19.38 0.44
C GLU A 170 22.45 -20.56 -0.09
N PHE A 171 23.16 -21.25 0.82
CA PHE A 171 23.95 -22.42 0.54
C PHE A 171 23.95 -23.38 1.73
N TYR A 172 24.14 -24.68 1.46
CA TYR A 172 24.41 -25.69 2.48
C TYR A 172 25.94 -25.79 2.63
N MET A 173 26.47 -25.41 3.80
CA MET A 173 27.81 -25.77 4.27
C MET A 173 27.67 -26.58 5.55
#